data_AF-A0A523T8C7-F1
#
_entry.id   AF-A0A523T8C7-F1
#
_cell.length_a   1.000
_cell.length_b   1.000
_cell.length_c   1.000
_cell.angle_alpha   90.00
_cell.angle_beta   90.00
_cell.angle_gamma   90.00
#
_symmetry.space_group_name_H-M   'P 1'
#
loop_
_entity.id
_entity.type
_entity.pdbx_description
1 polymer ?
#
loop_
_entity_poly.entity_id
_entity_poly.type
_entity_poly.pdbx_seq_one_letter_code
_entity_poly.pdbx_strand_id
1 'polypeptide(L)'
;MGIGGATGRMQNAKEVIRDWLASRNYPEQFKDFFFHWTLLNLYYDALSKEEKETKRILEFGRKNENLFSSVKIDAEELVMTECVGRGKGPVPPNSWVKTATLQLREALDIDGLHVCAKCRVVKKNECKSIKLEQYNFGNMEALMRILYQVRCNLFHGKKTEHTDGDQVARNRFLVNIGNGVLGEVLHSIQARLVIQAN
;
A
#
# COMPACT_ATOMS: atom_id res chain seq x y z
N MET A 1 -30.51 -14.49 -15.26
CA MET A 1 -29.02 -14.46 -15.18
C MET A 1 -28.60 -13.00 -15.19
N GLY A 2 -27.94 -12.57 -14.11
CA GLY A 2 -27.90 -11.16 -13.68
C GLY A 2 -26.88 -10.29 -14.40
N ILE A 3 -27.38 -9.32 -15.16
CA ILE A 3 -26.62 -8.18 -15.72
C ILE A 3 -26.49 -7.04 -14.67
N GLY A 4 -27.14 -7.17 -13.50
CA GLY A 4 -27.18 -6.14 -12.45
C GLY A 4 -25.95 -6.02 -11.53
N GLY A 5 -24.89 -6.82 -11.73
CA GLY A 5 -23.78 -6.91 -10.77
C GLY A 5 -22.62 -5.92 -10.97
N ALA A 6 -22.40 -5.41 -12.19
CA ALA A 6 -21.27 -4.52 -12.49
C ALA A 6 -21.64 -3.03 -12.32
N THR A 7 -22.82 -2.64 -12.80
CA THR A 7 -23.37 -1.29 -12.69
C THR A 7 -23.61 -0.88 -11.24
N GLY A 8 -24.13 -1.78 -10.39
CA GLY A 8 -24.31 -1.52 -8.96
C GLY A 8 -22.99 -1.30 -8.21
N ARG A 9 -21.93 -2.05 -8.56
CA ARG A 9 -20.59 -1.89 -7.96
C ARG A 9 -19.94 -0.56 -8.34
N MET A 10 -20.06 -0.16 -9.61
CA MET A 10 -19.51 1.10 -10.09
C MET A 10 -20.26 2.32 -9.52
N GLN A 11 -21.58 2.22 -9.31
CA GLN A 11 -22.38 3.26 -8.67
C GLN A 11 -22.01 3.42 -7.19
N ASN A 12 -21.86 2.32 -6.45
CA ASN A 12 -21.42 2.34 -5.05
C ASN A 12 -20.01 2.93 -4.90
N ALA A 13 -19.08 2.58 -5.80
CA ALA A 13 -17.74 3.19 -5.80
C ALA A 13 -17.79 4.72 -6.00
N LYS A 14 -18.65 5.21 -6.90
CA LYS A 14 -18.84 6.66 -7.12
C LYS A 14 -19.41 7.38 -5.90
N GLU A 15 -20.35 6.75 -5.20
CA GLU A 15 -20.96 7.31 -3.98
C GLU A 15 -19.95 7.36 -2.83
N VAL A 16 -19.21 6.27 -2.61
CA VAL A 16 -18.12 6.23 -1.61
C VAL A 16 -17.05 7.28 -1.92
N ILE A 17 -16.67 7.45 -3.18
CA ILE A 17 -15.73 8.48 -3.61
C ILE A 17 -16.29 9.88 -3.30
N ARG A 18 -17.54 10.17 -3.67
CA ARG A 18 -18.17 11.48 -3.42
C ARG A 18 -18.27 11.79 -1.93
N ASP A 19 -18.73 10.84 -1.13
CA ASP A 19 -18.82 11.00 0.32
C ASP A 19 -17.45 11.25 0.93
N TRP A 20 -16.42 10.55 0.46
CA TRP A 20 -15.05 10.73 0.95
C TRP A 20 -14.46 12.09 0.57
N LEU A 21 -14.70 12.56 -0.66
CA LEU A 21 -14.29 13.89 -1.13
C LEU A 21 -15.04 15.02 -0.42
N ALA A 22 -16.33 14.83 -0.14
CA ALA A 22 -17.17 15.84 0.50
C ALA A 22 -16.94 15.94 2.02
N SER A 23 -16.58 14.83 2.67
CA SER A 23 -16.54 14.75 4.13
C SER A 23 -15.23 15.23 4.76
N ARG A 24 -14.14 15.39 3.99
CA ARG A 24 -12.80 15.60 4.58
C ARG A 24 -11.93 16.53 3.73
N ASN A 25 -11.47 17.63 4.34
CA ASN A 25 -10.46 18.54 3.79
C ASN A 25 -9.07 17.88 3.77
N TYR A 26 -8.91 16.81 3.01
CA TYR A 26 -7.64 16.13 2.85
C TYR A 26 -6.71 16.85 1.88
N PRO A 27 -5.38 16.77 2.08
CA PRO A 27 -4.41 17.18 1.08
C PRO A 27 -4.63 16.42 -0.24
N GLU A 28 -4.37 17.08 -1.38
CA GLU A 28 -4.60 16.50 -2.72
C GLU A 28 -3.92 15.14 -2.91
N GLN A 29 -2.66 15.00 -2.48
CA GLN A 29 -1.94 13.75 -2.63
C GLN A 29 -2.59 12.57 -1.87
N PHE A 30 -3.37 12.84 -0.81
CA PHE A 30 -4.12 11.80 -0.08
C PHE A 30 -5.36 11.38 -0.89
N LYS A 31 -5.97 12.32 -1.61
CA LYS A 31 -7.06 12.04 -2.55
C LYS A 31 -6.55 11.23 -3.72
N ASP A 32 -5.41 11.61 -4.32
CA ASP A 32 -4.78 10.86 -5.41
C ASP A 32 -4.50 9.41 -5.01
N PHE A 33 -3.93 9.21 -3.83
CA PHE A 33 -3.65 7.87 -3.32
C PHE A 33 -4.93 7.06 -3.11
N PHE A 34 -5.99 7.69 -2.62
CA PHE A 34 -7.30 7.06 -2.49
C PHE A 34 -7.86 6.65 -3.85
N PHE A 35 -7.79 7.52 -4.86
CA PHE A 35 -8.27 7.23 -6.21
C PHE A 35 -7.47 6.11 -6.87
N HIS A 36 -6.15 6.21 -6.86
CA HIS A 36 -5.27 5.17 -7.41
C HIS A 36 -5.54 3.82 -6.73
N TRP A 37 -5.63 3.80 -5.39
CA TRP A 37 -5.95 2.57 -4.67
C TRP A 37 -7.33 2.03 -5.04
N THR A 38 -8.34 2.89 -5.17
CA THR A 38 -9.70 2.47 -5.53
C THR A 38 -9.74 1.86 -6.94
N LEU A 39 -9.04 2.46 -7.90
CA LEU A 39 -8.91 1.89 -9.25
C LEU A 39 -8.20 0.53 -9.24
N LEU A 40 -7.10 0.42 -8.49
CA LEU A 40 -6.39 -0.84 -8.35
C LEU A 40 -7.26 -1.92 -7.68
N ASN A 41 -8.02 -1.54 -6.65
CA ASN A 41 -8.94 -2.44 -5.95
C ASN A 41 -10.02 -2.99 -6.89
N LEU A 42 -10.62 -2.13 -7.72
CA LEU A 42 -11.57 -2.58 -8.75
C LEU A 42 -10.92 -3.58 -9.72
N TYR A 43 -9.66 -3.34 -10.10
CA TYR A 43 -8.93 -4.21 -11.02
C TYR A 43 -8.66 -5.59 -10.40
N TYR A 44 -8.05 -5.67 -9.22
CA TYR A 44 -7.74 -6.97 -8.63
C TYR A 44 -8.99 -7.71 -8.12
N ASP A 45 -10.05 -6.99 -7.72
CA ASP A 45 -11.34 -7.61 -7.32
C ASP A 45 -12.01 -8.31 -8.52
N ALA A 46 -11.81 -7.81 -9.73
CA ALA A 46 -12.35 -8.43 -10.94
C ALA A 46 -11.60 -9.70 -11.36
N LEU A 47 -10.32 -9.81 -11.00
CA LEU A 47 -9.42 -10.87 -11.49
C LEU A 47 -9.11 -11.96 -10.46
N SER A 48 -9.25 -11.65 -9.18
CA SER A 48 -8.94 -12.58 -8.09
C SER A 48 -10.15 -13.42 -7.69
N LYS A 49 -9.89 -14.67 -7.30
CA LYS A 49 -10.88 -15.57 -6.68
C LYS A 49 -10.78 -15.60 -5.16
N GLU A 50 -9.83 -14.86 -4.57
CA GLU A 50 -9.61 -14.86 -3.12
C GLU A 50 -10.70 -14.07 -2.39
N GLU A 51 -11.23 -14.65 -1.30
CA GLU A 51 -12.31 -14.02 -0.52
C GLU A 51 -11.84 -12.82 0.29
N LYS A 52 -10.60 -12.86 0.78
CA LYS A 52 -10.02 -11.81 1.65
C LYS A 52 -9.25 -10.80 0.82
N GLU A 53 -9.53 -9.51 1.02
CA GLU A 53 -8.83 -8.40 0.33
C GLU A 53 -7.30 -8.52 0.48
N THR A 54 -6.80 -8.87 1.66
CA THR A 54 -5.36 -9.07 1.88
C THR A 54 -4.78 -10.13 0.96
N LYS A 55 -5.49 -11.26 0.75
CA LYS A 55 -5.02 -12.31 -0.15
C LYS A 55 -5.11 -11.89 -1.62
N ARG A 56 -6.15 -11.14 -2.01
CA ARG A 56 -6.27 -10.56 -3.36
C ARG A 56 -5.08 -9.65 -3.70
N ILE A 57 -4.66 -8.83 -2.75
CA ILE A 57 -3.52 -7.91 -2.92
C ILE A 57 -2.21 -8.69 -3.06
N LEU A 58 -2.01 -9.74 -2.26
CA LEU A 58 -0.83 -10.60 -2.36
C LEU A 58 -0.81 -11.36 -3.70
N GLU A 59 -1.95 -11.92 -4.11
CA GLU A 59 -2.08 -12.56 -5.41
C GLU A 59 -1.79 -11.58 -6.57
N PHE A 60 -2.31 -10.35 -6.46
CA PHE A 60 -2.06 -9.29 -7.43
C PHE A 60 -0.56 -8.99 -7.54
N GLY A 61 0.13 -8.81 -6.40
CA GLY A 61 1.57 -8.58 -6.39
C GLY A 61 2.34 -9.71 -7.07
N ARG A 62 2.04 -10.96 -6.71
CA ARG A 62 2.67 -12.15 -7.29
C ARG A 62 2.46 -12.26 -8.80
N LYS A 63 1.25 -12.00 -9.29
CA LYS A 63 0.91 -12.04 -10.73
C LYS A 63 1.56 -10.90 -11.53
N ASN A 64 1.99 -9.84 -10.85
CA ASN A 64 2.59 -8.66 -11.46
C ASN A 64 4.03 -8.42 -10.98
N GLU A 65 4.74 -9.48 -10.59
CA GLU A 65 6.13 -9.40 -10.12
C GLU A 65 7.05 -8.72 -11.14
N ASN A 66 6.77 -8.90 -12.43
CA ASN A 66 7.54 -8.26 -13.51
C ASN A 66 7.45 -6.72 -13.51
N LEU A 67 6.42 -6.13 -12.88
CA LEU A 67 6.30 -4.67 -12.73
C LEU A 67 7.25 -4.12 -11.66
N PHE A 68 7.86 -4.95 -10.82
CA PHE A 68 8.71 -4.46 -9.74
C PHE A 68 9.87 -3.60 -10.26
N SER A 69 10.41 -3.94 -11.44
CA SER A 69 11.52 -3.19 -12.04
C SER A 69 11.18 -1.72 -12.32
N SER A 70 9.94 -1.38 -12.68
CA SER A 70 9.54 0.00 -12.97
C SER A 70 9.29 0.82 -11.70
N VAL A 71 9.03 0.16 -10.56
CA VAL A 71 8.74 0.82 -9.27
C VAL A 71 9.85 0.63 -8.24
N LYS A 72 11.02 0.12 -8.68
CA LYS A 72 12.12 -0.25 -7.79
C LYS A 72 12.64 0.95 -6.98
N ILE A 73 12.79 2.11 -7.61
CA ILE A 73 13.30 3.33 -6.95
C ILE A 73 12.36 3.75 -5.82
N ASP A 74 11.05 3.83 -6.10
CA ASP A 74 10.05 4.14 -5.08
C ASP A 74 10.01 3.09 -3.96
N ALA A 75 10.19 1.81 -4.30
CA ALA A 75 10.26 0.73 -3.33
C ALA A 75 11.48 0.86 -2.40
N GLU A 76 12.64 1.22 -2.93
CA GLU A 76 13.86 1.52 -2.16
C GLU A 76 13.62 2.68 -1.19
N GLU A 77 13.08 3.81 -1.69
CA GLU A 77 12.76 4.97 -0.86
C GLU A 77 11.78 4.62 0.26
N LEU A 78 10.76 3.82 -0.05
CA LEU A 78 9.79 3.35 0.94
C LEU A 78 10.46 2.58 2.08
N VAL A 79 11.27 1.57 1.74
CA VAL A 79 11.84 0.67 2.75
C VAL A 79 13.08 1.22 3.45
N MET A 80 13.68 2.30 2.93
CA MET A 80 14.71 3.08 3.63
C MET A 80 14.17 3.85 4.85
N THR A 81 12.85 3.89 5.04
CA THR A 81 12.22 4.49 6.22
C THR A 81 11.84 3.45 7.28
N GLU A 82 11.43 3.90 8.47
CA GLU A 82 10.92 2.98 9.51
C GLU A 82 9.66 2.21 9.06
N CYS A 83 9.59 0.90 9.34
CA CYS A 83 8.49 0.01 8.91
C CYS A 83 7.10 0.61 9.19
N VAL A 84 6.15 0.45 8.27
CA VAL A 84 4.81 1.04 8.42
C VAL A 84 4.05 0.41 9.59
N GLY A 85 3.66 1.23 10.57
CA GLY A 85 2.94 0.80 11.77
C GLY A 85 1.48 0.44 11.53
N ARG A 86 0.77 -0.01 12.57
CA ARG A 86 -0.69 -0.30 12.50
C ARG A 86 -1.62 0.89 12.80
N GLY A 87 -1.05 2.08 13.04
CA GLY A 87 -1.79 3.28 13.43
C GLY A 87 -0.88 4.46 13.73
N LYS A 88 -1.36 5.36 14.60
CA LYS A 88 -0.69 6.61 15.01
C LYS A 88 0.55 6.36 15.86
N GLY A 89 1.38 7.39 15.98
CA GLY A 89 2.48 7.42 16.92
C GLY A 89 3.57 6.40 16.62
N PRO A 90 4.18 5.84 17.68
CA PRO A 90 5.24 4.83 17.55
C PRO A 90 4.68 3.40 17.42
N VAL A 91 3.42 3.22 17.04
CA VAL A 91 2.84 1.87 16.92
C VAL A 91 3.63 1.02 15.91
N PRO A 92 4.09 -0.18 16.28
CA PRO A 92 4.91 -1.02 15.42
C PRO A 92 4.08 -1.65 14.29
N PRO A 93 4.73 -2.22 13.25
CA PRO A 93 4.04 -3.00 12.22
C PRO A 93 3.33 -4.24 12.82
N ASN A 94 2.50 -4.94 12.04
CA ASN A 94 2.22 -6.36 12.34
C ASN A 94 3.37 -7.24 11.81
N SER A 95 3.37 -8.52 12.20
CA SER A 95 4.31 -9.55 11.73
C SER A 95 4.40 -9.62 10.21
N TRP A 96 3.27 -9.60 9.51
CA TRP A 96 3.24 -9.62 8.03
C TRP A 96 3.94 -8.41 7.39
N VAL A 97 3.65 -7.19 7.86
CA VAL A 97 4.28 -5.96 7.33
C VAL A 97 5.75 -5.91 7.69
N LYS A 98 6.13 -6.35 8.89
CA LYS A 98 7.54 -6.48 9.30
C LYS A 98 8.28 -7.44 8.37
N THR A 99 7.72 -8.62 8.15
CA THR A 99 8.31 -9.67 7.28
C THR A 99 8.48 -9.16 5.85
N ALA A 100 7.42 -8.59 5.26
CA ALA A 100 7.48 -7.98 3.93
C ALA A 100 8.54 -6.87 3.83
N THR A 101 8.62 -5.98 4.83
CA THR A 101 9.60 -4.88 4.81
C THR A 101 11.03 -5.40 4.88
N LEU A 102 11.31 -6.41 5.72
CA LEU A 102 12.66 -6.94 5.87
C LEU A 102 13.11 -7.74 4.64
N GLN A 103 12.25 -8.59 4.08
CA GLN A 103 12.56 -9.33 2.85
C GLN A 103 12.75 -8.39 1.66
N LEU A 104 11.94 -7.34 1.54
CA LEU A 104 12.11 -6.36 0.46
C LEU A 104 13.41 -5.57 0.60
N ARG A 105 13.87 -5.27 1.82
CA ARG A 105 15.20 -4.66 2.03
C ARG A 105 16.33 -5.59 1.62
N GLU A 106 16.23 -6.86 2.01
CA GLU A 106 17.21 -7.88 1.64
C GLU A 106 17.30 -8.02 0.11
N ALA A 107 16.16 -8.08 -0.57
CA ALA A 107 16.11 -8.15 -2.04
C ALA A 107 16.62 -6.88 -2.76
N LEU A 108 16.74 -5.76 -2.05
CA LEU A 108 17.24 -4.49 -2.55
C LEU A 108 18.64 -4.15 -2.02
N ASP A 109 19.32 -5.11 -1.37
CA ASP A 109 20.65 -4.94 -0.76
C ASP A 109 20.72 -3.76 0.25
N ILE A 110 19.62 -3.51 0.96
CA ILE A 110 19.51 -2.46 1.98
C ILE A 110 19.83 -3.02 3.37
N ASP A 111 20.79 -2.41 4.06
CA ASP A 111 21.12 -2.74 5.46
C ASP A 111 19.94 -2.40 6.41
N GLY A 112 19.15 -3.43 6.71
CA GLY A 112 18.02 -3.33 7.61
C GLY A 112 18.41 -2.91 9.04
N LEU A 113 19.62 -3.23 9.52
CA LEU A 113 20.09 -2.81 10.84
C LEU A 113 20.36 -1.31 10.86
N HIS A 114 21.02 -0.78 9.82
CA HIS A 114 21.26 0.65 9.67
C HIS A 114 19.95 1.45 9.61
N VAL A 115 18.97 0.99 8.83
CA VAL A 115 17.65 1.63 8.78
C VAL A 115 16.96 1.54 10.15
N CYS A 116 17.00 0.38 10.81
CA CYS A 116 16.39 0.20 12.12
C CYS A 116 17.06 1.02 13.24
N ALA A 117 18.34 1.36 13.12
CA ALA A 117 19.04 2.19 14.09
C ALA A 117 18.40 3.60 14.19
N LYS A 118 17.92 4.13 13.06
CA LYS A 118 17.25 5.43 12.93
C LYS A 118 15.76 5.41 13.32
N CYS A 119 15.17 4.24 13.57
CA CYS A 119 13.78 4.14 14.02
C CYS A 119 13.58 4.82 15.37
N ARG A 120 12.39 5.40 15.57
CA ARG A 120 11.95 5.95 16.86
C ARG A 120 12.06 4.88 17.96
N VAL A 121 12.64 5.25 19.12
CA VAL A 121 13.07 4.30 20.17
C VAL A 121 11.93 3.39 20.64
N VAL A 122 10.77 3.97 20.96
CA VAL A 122 9.59 3.20 21.43
C VAL A 122 9.18 2.15 20.39
N LYS A 123 9.00 2.58 19.14
CA LYS A 123 8.62 1.70 18.02
C LYS A 123 9.66 0.62 17.77
N LYS A 124 10.95 0.97 17.82
CA LYS A 124 12.06 0.03 17.65
C LYS A 124 12.03 -1.08 18.71
N ASN A 125 11.81 -0.70 19.97
CA ASN A 125 11.76 -1.66 21.06
C ASN A 125 10.57 -2.61 20.94
N GLU A 126 9.38 -2.10 20.62
CA GLU A 126 8.21 -2.94 20.38
C GLU A 126 8.37 -3.80 19.11
N CYS A 127 9.00 -3.29 18.07
CA CYS A 127 9.23 -4.05 16.83
C CYS A 127 10.12 -5.27 17.06
N LYS A 128 11.05 -5.25 18.02
CA LYS A 128 11.94 -6.39 18.34
C LYS A 128 11.17 -7.63 18.77
N SER A 129 10.05 -7.50 19.48
CA SER A 129 9.27 -8.64 19.98
C SER A 129 8.36 -9.27 18.92
N ILE A 130 8.20 -8.64 17.76
CA ILE A 130 7.36 -9.13 16.67
C ILE A 130 8.07 -10.27 15.95
N LYS A 131 7.48 -11.46 15.99
CA LYS A 131 7.94 -12.64 15.24
C LYS A 131 7.72 -12.43 13.74
N LEU A 132 8.64 -12.96 12.94
CA LEU A 132 8.50 -12.99 11.48
C LEU A 132 7.56 -14.12 11.08
N GLU A 133 6.85 -13.90 9.98
CA GLU A 133 6.01 -14.91 9.36
C GLU A 133 6.88 -15.90 8.58
N GLN A 134 6.46 -17.18 8.56
CA GLN A 134 7.06 -18.20 7.70
C GLN A 134 6.47 -18.10 6.29
N TYR A 135 6.69 -16.95 5.66
CA TYR A 135 6.15 -16.62 4.35
C TYR A 135 7.24 -15.96 3.50
N ASN A 136 7.44 -16.43 2.28
CA ASN A 136 8.42 -15.87 1.35
C ASN A 136 7.71 -14.98 0.32
N PHE A 137 7.84 -13.67 0.46
CA PHE A 137 7.25 -12.72 -0.46
C PHE A 137 8.07 -12.61 -1.75
N GLY A 138 7.41 -12.48 -2.90
CA GLY A 138 8.01 -11.79 -4.05
C GLY A 138 8.18 -10.29 -3.76
N ASN A 139 9.02 -9.59 -4.53
CA ASN A 139 9.31 -8.18 -4.28
C ASN A 139 8.07 -7.31 -4.45
N MET A 140 7.30 -7.54 -5.52
CA MET A 140 6.06 -6.81 -5.74
C MET A 140 5.00 -7.19 -4.69
N GLU A 141 4.98 -8.46 -4.30
CA GLU A 141 4.09 -8.95 -3.25
C GLU A 141 4.35 -8.26 -1.89
N ALA A 142 5.64 -8.14 -1.51
CA ALA A 142 6.06 -7.44 -0.31
C ALA A 142 5.71 -5.94 -0.37
N LEU A 143 5.99 -5.29 -1.51
CA LEU A 143 5.67 -3.87 -1.73
C LEU A 143 4.17 -3.61 -1.57
N MET A 144 3.33 -4.42 -2.23
CA MET A 144 1.87 -4.30 -2.15
C MET A 144 1.36 -4.54 -0.72
N ARG A 145 1.98 -5.46 0.04
CA ARG A 145 1.64 -5.67 1.46
C ARG A 145 1.93 -4.43 2.31
N ILE A 146 3.02 -3.73 2.06
CA ILE A 146 3.40 -2.50 2.77
C ILE A 146 2.44 -1.37 2.40
N LEU A 147 2.17 -1.16 1.11
CA LEU A 147 1.25 -0.12 0.64
C LEU A 147 -0.18 -0.32 1.17
N TYR A 148 -0.63 -1.58 1.27
CA TYR A 148 -1.91 -1.87 1.92
C TYR A 148 -1.96 -1.42 3.38
N GLN A 149 -0.86 -1.52 4.12
CA GLN A 149 -0.80 -1.01 5.48
C GLN A 149 -0.86 0.53 5.52
N VAL A 150 -0.22 1.22 4.57
CA VAL A 150 -0.33 2.68 4.40
C VAL A 150 -1.80 3.05 4.18
N ARG A 151 -2.47 2.37 3.23
CA ARG A 151 -3.90 2.51 2.94
C ARG A 151 -4.78 2.32 4.19
N CYS A 152 -4.57 1.23 4.94
CA CYS A 152 -5.33 0.97 6.15
C CYS A 152 -5.12 2.03 7.23
N ASN A 153 -3.91 2.60 7.34
CA ASN A 153 -3.66 3.68 8.27
C ASN A 153 -4.35 4.97 7.84
N LEU A 154 -4.43 5.23 6.53
CA LEU A 154 -4.99 6.45 5.98
C LEU A 154 -6.52 6.52 6.07
N PHE A 155 -7.20 5.43 5.70
CA PHE A 155 -8.65 5.46 5.49
C PHE A 155 -9.48 4.93 6.65
N HIS A 156 -8.87 4.26 7.64
CA HIS A 156 -9.63 3.75 8.80
C HIS A 156 -9.69 4.82 9.90
N GLY A 157 -10.44 5.89 9.61
CA GLY A 157 -11.20 6.80 10.48
C GLY A 157 -10.51 7.56 11.62
N LYS A 158 -9.62 6.91 12.38
CA LYS A 158 -9.02 7.43 13.62
C LYS A 158 -7.49 7.36 13.61
N LYS A 159 -6.89 6.89 12.52
CA LYS A 159 -5.46 6.50 12.47
C LYS A 159 -4.54 7.54 11.82
N THR A 160 -5.10 8.63 11.33
CA THR A 160 -4.34 9.61 10.56
C THR A 160 -4.31 10.95 11.29
N GLU A 161 -3.12 11.53 11.40
CA GLU A 161 -2.88 12.88 11.88
C GLU A 161 -2.67 13.76 10.64
N HIS A 162 -3.35 14.91 10.57
CA HIS A 162 -3.37 15.77 9.37
C HIS A 162 -2.97 17.22 9.64
N THR A 163 -2.89 17.60 10.92
CA THR A 163 -2.95 19.01 11.31
C THR A 163 -1.64 19.59 11.81
N ASP A 164 -0.56 18.81 12.00
CA ASP A 164 0.87 19.19 11.93
C ASP A 164 1.79 18.17 12.64
N GLY A 165 3.10 18.22 12.38
CA GLY A 165 4.15 17.46 13.07
C GLY A 165 4.79 16.31 12.28
N ASP A 166 5.81 15.67 12.87
CA ASP A 166 6.64 14.62 12.24
C ASP A 166 5.81 13.46 11.66
N GLN A 167 4.68 13.13 12.29
CA GLN A 167 3.79 12.10 11.79
C GLN A 167 3.07 12.50 10.50
N VAL A 168 2.69 13.77 10.36
CA VAL A 168 2.07 14.28 9.13
C VAL A 168 3.08 14.24 8.00
N ALA A 169 4.31 14.72 8.24
CA ALA A 169 5.40 14.69 7.25
C ALA A 169 5.67 13.25 6.79
N ARG A 170 5.77 12.31 7.73
CA ARG A 170 5.91 10.87 7.44
C ARG A 170 4.75 10.32 6.64
N ASN A 171 3.50 10.64 6.99
CA ASN A 171 2.33 10.16 6.26
C ASN A 171 2.29 10.74 4.85
N ARG A 172 2.64 12.02 4.66
CA ARG A 172 2.77 12.64 3.34
C ARG A 172 3.83 11.95 2.50
N PHE A 173 5.00 11.67 3.08
CA PHE A 173 6.05 10.89 2.42
C PHE A 173 5.54 9.52 1.95
N LEU A 174 4.96 8.72 2.85
CA LEU A 174 4.44 7.39 2.51
C LEU A 174 3.35 7.43 1.43
N VAL A 175 2.49 8.43 1.47
CA VAL A 175 1.42 8.63 0.48
C VAL A 175 2.00 9.03 -0.89
N ASN A 176 3.00 9.92 -0.92
CA ASN A 176 3.65 10.33 -2.17
C ASN A 176 4.37 9.16 -2.85
N ILE A 177 5.16 8.39 -2.09
CA ILE A 177 5.80 7.18 -2.62
C ILE A 177 4.74 6.19 -3.10
N GLY A 178 3.67 6.02 -2.31
CA GLY A 178 2.53 5.20 -2.71
C GLY A 178 1.87 5.65 -4.02
N ASN A 179 1.77 6.96 -4.26
CA ASN A 179 1.25 7.50 -5.52
C ASN A 179 2.15 7.20 -6.71
N GLY A 180 3.47 7.32 -6.55
CA GLY A 180 4.44 6.93 -7.58
C GLY A 180 4.26 5.47 -8.00
N VAL A 181 4.33 4.57 -7.01
CA VAL A 181 4.16 3.12 -7.26
C VAL A 181 2.82 2.81 -7.93
N LEU A 182 1.71 3.31 -7.37
CA LEU A 182 0.38 2.98 -7.88
C LEU A 182 0.14 3.59 -9.27
N GLY A 183 0.67 4.79 -9.54
CA GLY A 183 0.59 5.45 -10.85
C GLY A 183 1.25 4.60 -11.93
N GLU A 184 2.48 4.16 -11.70
CA GLU A 184 3.23 3.30 -12.63
C GLU A 184 2.56 1.94 -12.86
N VAL A 185 2.04 1.33 -11.79
CA VAL A 185 1.30 0.06 -11.88
C VAL A 185 0.03 0.23 -12.71
N LEU A 186 -0.76 1.27 -12.45
CA LEU A 186 -2.00 1.53 -13.18
C LEU A 186 -1.72 1.87 -14.65
N HIS A 187 -0.69 2.66 -14.93
CA HIS A 187 -0.25 2.96 -16.29
C HIS A 187 0.12 1.67 -17.06
N SER A 188 0.89 0.79 -16.41
CA SER A 188 1.28 -0.50 -16.99
C SER A 188 0.09 -1.42 -17.25
N ILE A 189 -0.90 -1.44 -16.36
CA ILE A 189 -2.14 -2.19 -16.54
C ILE A 189 -2.93 -1.64 -17.74
N GLN A 190 -3.09 -0.32 -17.82
CA GLN A 190 -3.82 0.34 -18.90
C GLN A 190 -3.19 0.01 -20.27
N ALA A 191 -1.87 0.09 -20.38
CA ALA A 191 -1.15 -0.24 -21.60
C ALA A 191 -1.41 -1.68 -22.07
N ARG A 192 -1.43 -2.66 -21.14
CA ARG A 192 -1.73 -4.06 -21.46
C ARG A 192 -3.18 -4.25 -21.94
N LEU A 193 -4.14 -3.56 -21.33
CA LEU A 193 -5.55 -3.65 -21.71
C LEU A 193 -5.80 -3.08 -23.11
N VAL A 194 -5.11 -2.01 -23.50
CA VAL A 194 -5.20 -1.43 -24.85
C VAL A 194 -4.64 -2.40 -25.90
N ILE A 195 -3.52 -3.08 -25.60
CA ILE A 195 -2.94 -4.07 -26.52
C ILE A 195 -3.88 -5.26 -26.73
N GLN A 196 -4.58 -5.71 -25.68
CA GLN A 196 -5.51 -6.84 -25.79
C GLN A 196 -6.82 -6.52 -26.54
N ALA A 197 -7.15 -5.23 -26.70
CA ALA A 197 -8.35 -4.78 -27.38
C ALA A 197 -8.17 -4.58 -28.90
N ASN A 198 -6.92 -4.60 -29.39
CA ASN A 198 -6.56 -4.46 -30.79
C ASN A 198 -6.06 -5.79 -31.37
#